data_AF-A0A8J4EJ24-F1
#
_entry.id   AF-A0A8J4EJ24-F1
#
_cell.length_a   1.000
_cell.length_b   1.000
_cell.length_c   1.000
_cell.angle_alpha   90.00
_cell.angle_beta   90.00
_cell.angle_gamma   90.00
#
_symmetry.space_group_name_H-M   'P 1'
#
loop_
_entity.id
_entity.type
_entity.pdbx_description
1 polymer ?
#
loop_
_entity_poly.entity_id
_entity_poly.type
_entity_poly.pdbx_seq_one_letter_code
_entity_poly.pdbx_strand_id
1 'polypeptide(L)'
;MSASSTPCRPRLLTQNSRLRPHGIFNWTLPAWAGRLPDGRTYNTCPSAGVCRHICYALHGTYRIPTVKARHQANLRLVLNESDAFATAMAADLELPVLQGKWVRIHDAGDFFTDDYTRTWLQLIRTHPAVRFYAYTKEVDRFRRLVEPDPPTNFRWVYSYGGTQDHTLNPEADRVADVFPTTEDAKDAGYHSQADCDLLAVTGLPRSE
;
A
#
# COMPACT_ATOMS: atom_id res chain seq x y z
N MET A 1 -4.12 -13.36 41.85
CA MET A 1 -3.40 -12.69 40.76
C MET A 1 -4.29 -12.77 39.52
N SER A 2 -5.15 -11.78 39.29
CA SER A 2 -6.01 -11.77 38.11
C SER A 2 -5.16 -11.37 36.90
N ALA A 3 -5.00 -12.30 35.96
CA ALA A 3 -4.55 -11.97 34.62
C ALA A 3 -5.62 -11.08 33.98
N SER A 4 -5.35 -9.77 33.95
CA SER A 4 -6.09 -8.83 33.11
C SER A 4 -5.86 -9.26 31.68
N SER A 5 -6.85 -9.89 31.06
CA SER A 5 -6.83 -10.15 29.63
C SER A 5 -6.99 -8.80 28.94
N THR A 6 -5.87 -8.23 28.50
CA THR A 6 -5.89 -7.08 27.59
C THR A 6 -6.77 -7.49 26.40
N PRO A 7 -7.88 -6.79 26.12
CA PRO A 7 -8.72 -7.13 24.98
C PRO A 7 -7.84 -7.18 23.73
N CYS A 8 -7.83 -8.33 23.06
CA CYS A 8 -7.02 -8.55 21.87
C CYS A 8 -7.46 -7.52 20.81
N ARG A 9 -6.63 -6.49 20.62
CA ARG A 9 -6.87 -5.45 19.62
C ARG A 9 -7.03 -6.13 18.25
N PRO A 10 -8.00 -5.74 17.41
CA PRO A 10 -8.08 -6.27 16.06
C PRO A 10 -6.80 -5.94 15.30
N ARG A 11 -6.14 -6.98 14.78
CA ARG A 11 -4.94 -6.86 13.94
C ARG A 11 -5.22 -5.94 12.75
N LEU A 12 -4.33 -4.99 12.49
CA LEU A 12 -4.40 -4.06 11.37
C LEU A 12 -3.91 -4.69 10.07
N LEU A 13 -2.81 -5.44 10.15
CA LEU A 13 -2.21 -6.14 9.03
C LEU A 13 -2.93 -7.47 8.78
N THR A 14 -3.44 -7.65 7.57
CA THR A 14 -4.15 -8.86 7.15
C THR A 14 -3.45 -9.53 5.97
N GLN A 15 -4.07 -10.54 5.37
CA GLN A 15 -3.61 -11.15 4.12
C GLN A 15 -4.83 -11.44 3.26
N ASN A 16 -4.78 -11.09 1.97
CA ASN A 16 -5.75 -11.57 1.00
C ASN A 16 -5.29 -12.92 0.38
N SER A 17 -6.14 -13.55 -0.42
CA SER A 17 -5.85 -14.85 -1.04
C SER A 17 -4.64 -14.84 -1.97
N ARG A 18 -4.32 -13.69 -2.58
CA ARG A 18 -3.16 -13.52 -3.48
C ARG A 18 -1.85 -13.38 -2.70
N LEU A 19 -1.86 -12.68 -1.57
CA LEU A 19 -0.66 -12.36 -0.80
C LEU A 19 -0.29 -13.44 0.23
N ARG A 20 -1.28 -14.17 0.74
CA ARG A 20 -1.10 -15.19 1.78
C ARG A 20 -0.11 -16.30 1.40
N PRO A 21 -0.14 -16.90 0.18
CA PRO A 21 0.79 -17.97 -0.20
C PRO A 21 2.26 -17.57 -0.14
N HIS A 22 2.56 -16.28 -0.32
CA HIS A 22 3.92 -15.75 -0.28
C HIS A 22 4.32 -15.18 1.08
N GLY A 23 3.46 -15.34 2.10
CA GLY A 23 3.70 -14.79 3.44
C GLY A 23 3.75 -13.27 3.47
N ILE A 24 3.06 -12.61 2.55
CA ILE A 24 2.95 -11.15 2.48
C ILE A 24 1.72 -10.71 3.27
N PHE A 25 1.91 -9.72 4.16
CA PHE A 25 0.84 -9.03 4.86
C PHE A 25 0.49 -7.73 4.16
N ASN A 26 -0.73 -7.22 4.34
CA ASN A 26 -1.14 -5.98 3.72
C ASN A 26 -1.87 -5.04 4.67
N TRP A 27 -1.59 -3.75 4.48
CA TRP A 27 -2.38 -2.63 4.97
C TRP A 27 -3.25 -2.09 3.84
N THR A 28 -4.49 -1.69 4.15
CA THR A 28 -5.42 -1.22 3.13
C THR A 28 -6.25 -0.03 3.59
N LEU A 29 -6.51 0.87 2.65
CA LEU A 29 -7.40 2.02 2.76
C LEU A 29 -8.55 1.86 1.74
N PRO A 30 -9.62 2.66 1.79
CA PRO A 30 -10.54 2.72 0.66
C PRO A 30 -9.80 3.31 -0.55
N ALA A 31 -10.14 2.89 -1.76
CA ALA A 31 -9.55 3.44 -2.97
C ALA A 31 -10.17 4.80 -3.35
N TRP A 32 -9.34 5.67 -3.92
CA TRP A 32 -9.73 6.96 -4.50
C TRP A 32 -10.54 7.86 -3.54
N ALA A 33 -11.72 8.30 -3.95
CA ALA A 33 -12.49 9.31 -3.25
C ALA A 33 -13.89 8.81 -2.94
N GLY A 34 -14.45 9.27 -1.82
CA GLY A 34 -15.78 8.88 -1.40
C GLY A 34 -16.24 9.61 -0.15
N ARG A 35 -17.27 9.06 0.50
CA ARG A 35 -17.78 9.54 1.78
C ARG A 35 -17.63 8.48 2.87
N LEU A 36 -17.20 8.91 4.04
CA LEU A 36 -17.21 8.13 5.27
C LEU A 36 -18.64 8.03 5.82
N PRO A 37 -18.93 7.05 6.70
CA PRO A 37 -20.24 6.93 7.35
C PRO A 37 -20.65 8.16 8.19
N ASP A 38 -19.68 8.96 8.64
CA ASP A 38 -19.90 10.21 9.38
C ASP A 38 -20.14 11.42 8.46
N GLY A 39 -20.26 11.21 7.15
CA GLY A 39 -20.59 12.24 6.15
C GLY A 39 -19.38 12.94 5.53
N ARG A 40 -18.19 12.85 6.13
CA ARG A 40 -16.97 13.49 5.59
C ARG A 40 -16.58 12.91 4.25
N THR A 41 -16.14 13.77 3.33
CA THR A 41 -15.50 13.34 2.09
C THR A 41 -14.04 12.98 2.34
N TYR A 42 -13.51 12.04 1.57
CA TYR A 42 -12.09 11.71 1.58
C TYR A 42 -11.56 11.54 0.16
N ASN A 43 -10.26 11.68 0.00
CA ASN A 43 -9.51 11.25 -1.17
C ASN A 43 -8.18 10.61 -0.70
N THR A 44 -8.05 9.31 -0.89
CA THR A 44 -6.86 8.52 -0.54
C THR A 44 -5.93 8.30 -1.74
N CYS A 45 -6.30 8.77 -2.95
CA CYS A 45 -5.47 8.70 -4.15
C CYS A 45 -5.45 10.07 -4.84
N PRO A 46 -4.78 11.09 -4.27
CA PRO A 46 -4.82 12.44 -4.81
C PRO A 46 -4.24 12.54 -6.23
N SER A 47 -3.27 11.70 -6.59
CA SER A 47 -2.68 11.64 -7.92
C SER A 47 -3.40 10.69 -8.88
N ALA A 48 -4.65 10.29 -8.60
CA ALA A 48 -5.41 9.41 -9.47
C ALA A 48 -5.74 10.07 -10.83
N GLY A 49 -5.04 9.62 -11.88
CA GLY A 49 -5.25 10.04 -13.26
C GLY A 49 -6.36 9.23 -13.91
N VAL A 50 -6.05 8.54 -15.01
CA VAL A 50 -6.98 7.62 -15.69
C VAL A 50 -7.40 6.46 -14.77
N CYS A 51 -6.56 6.09 -13.80
CA CYS A 51 -6.83 4.97 -12.91
C CYS A 51 -8.12 5.10 -12.11
N ARG A 52 -8.63 6.32 -11.85
CA ARG A 52 -9.91 6.51 -11.14
C ARG A 52 -11.10 5.85 -11.85
N HIS A 53 -11.01 5.62 -13.16
CA HIS A 53 -12.05 5.00 -13.97
C HIS A 53 -11.93 3.48 -14.08
N ILE A 54 -10.73 2.94 -13.86
CA ILE A 54 -10.40 1.52 -14.09
C ILE A 54 -9.85 0.82 -12.84
N CYS A 55 -9.87 1.49 -11.68
CA CYS A 55 -9.27 0.96 -10.45
C CYS A 55 -9.98 -0.33 -10.01
N TYR A 56 -9.25 -1.45 -9.98
CA TYR A 56 -9.80 -2.75 -9.55
C TYR A 56 -10.40 -2.69 -8.14
N ALA A 57 -9.85 -1.85 -7.26
CA ALA A 57 -10.32 -1.68 -5.88
C ALA A 57 -11.61 -0.86 -5.75
N LEU A 58 -12.17 -0.36 -6.86
CA LEU A 58 -13.54 0.17 -6.93
C LEU A 58 -14.57 -0.88 -7.37
N HIS A 59 -14.12 -2.11 -7.65
CA HIS A 59 -14.95 -3.21 -8.16
C HIS A 59 -14.77 -4.49 -7.31
N GLY A 60 -15.52 -5.54 -7.67
CA GLY A 60 -15.37 -6.87 -7.10
C GLY A 60 -15.49 -6.94 -5.57
N THR A 61 -14.57 -7.67 -4.94
CA THR A 61 -14.56 -7.95 -3.50
C THR A 61 -14.45 -6.69 -2.63
N TYR A 62 -13.82 -5.62 -3.15
CA TYR A 62 -13.69 -4.35 -2.43
C TYR A 62 -15.03 -3.62 -2.23
N ARG A 63 -16.07 -3.99 -2.99
CA ARG A 63 -17.44 -3.47 -2.80
C ARG A 63 -18.25 -4.23 -1.76
N ILE A 64 -17.78 -5.39 -1.29
CA ILE A 64 -18.48 -6.15 -0.25
C ILE A 64 -18.59 -5.27 1.01
N PRO A 65 -19.79 -5.11 1.61
CA PRO A 65 -20.01 -4.15 2.69
C PRO A 65 -19.04 -4.28 3.87
N THR A 66 -18.69 -5.50 4.27
CA THR A 66 -17.75 -5.77 5.37
C THR A 66 -16.31 -5.36 5.03
N VAL A 67 -15.86 -5.60 3.79
CA VAL A 67 -14.55 -5.17 3.29
C VAL A 67 -14.51 -3.65 3.23
N LYS A 68 -15.51 -3.01 2.60
CA LYS A 68 -15.62 -1.55 2.54
C LYS A 68 -15.62 -0.92 3.94
N ALA A 69 -16.40 -1.45 4.87
CA ALA A 69 -16.47 -0.96 6.24
C ALA A 69 -15.11 -1.06 6.95
N ARG A 70 -14.37 -2.18 6.76
CA ARG A 70 -13.01 -2.34 7.30
C ARG A 70 -12.06 -1.27 6.75
N HIS A 71 -12.09 -1.04 5.44
CA HIS A 71 -11.22 -0.05 4.80
C HIS A 71 -11.53 1.37 5.31
N GLN A 72 -12.82 1.72 5.42
CA GLN A 72 -13.24 3.01 5.98
C GLN A 72 -12.89 3.14 7.47
N ALA A 73 -12.93 2.06 8.25
CA ALA A 73 -12.46 2.06 9.64
C ALA A 73 -10.94 2.31 9.73
N ASN A 74 -10.15 1.69 8.85
CA ASN A 74 -8.70 1.93 8.76
C ASN A 74 -8.42 3.40 8.42
N LEU A 75 -9.12 3.97 7.44
CA LEU A 75 -8.96 5.39 7.09
C LEU A 75 -9.35 6.30 8.24
N ARG A 76 -10.46 6.03 8.93
CA ARG A 76 -10.86 6.81 10.11
C ARG A 76 -9.82 6.78 11.22
N LEU A 77 -9.20 5.63 11.48
CA LEU A 77 -8.13 5.52 12.46
C LEU A 77 -6.95 6.43 12.09
N VAL A 78 -6.56 6.44 10.82
CA VAL A 78 -5.49 7.33 10.33
C VAL A 78 -5.88 8.82 10.43
N LEU A 79 -7.11 9.17 10.02
CA LEU A 79 -7.56 10.57 9.96
C LEU A 79 -7.84 11.20 11.32
N ASN A 80 -8.36 10.41 12.27
CA ASN A 80 -8.84 10.95 13.55
C ASN A 80 -7.85 10.69 14.70
N GLU A 81 -7.05 9.64 14.58
CA GLU A 81 -6.29 9.07 15.69
C GLU A 81 -4.90 8.60 15.19
N SER A 82 -4.16 9.48 14.52
CA SER A 82 -2.86 9.17 13.90
C SER A 82 -1.86 8.51 14.85
N ASP A 83 -1.82 8.95 16.10
CA ASP A 83 -0.94 8.37 17.13
C ASP A 83 -1.39 6.97 17.54
N ALA A 84 -2.71 6.75 17.61
CA ALA A 84 -3.28 5.44 17.88
C ALA A 84 -3.08 4.48 16.71
N PHE A 85 -3.07 4.99 15.47
CA PHE A 85 -2.66 4.25 14.27
C PHE A 85 -1.18 3.84 14.35
N ALA A 86 -0.27 4.77 14.60
CA ALA A 86 1.17 4.49 14.68
C ALA A 86 1.47 3.45 15.77
N THR A 87 0.88 3.63 16.95
CA THR A 87 0.99 2.68 18.07
C THR A 87 0.45 1.30 17.71
N ALA A 88 -0.66 1.23 16.97
CA ALA A 88 -1.22 -0.02 16.47
C ALA A 88 -0.30 -0.76 15.54
N MET A 89 0.19 -0.03 14.55
CA MET A 89 0.93 -0.61 13.46
C MET A 89 2.27 -1.09 14.00
N ALA A 90 2.90 -0.33 14.90
CA ALA A 90 4.09 -0.78 15.63
C ALA A 90 3.83 -2.10 16.38
N ALA A 91 2.76 -2.18 17.18
CA ALA A 91 2.42 -3.40 17.91
C ALA A 91 2.18 -4.60 16.98
N ASP A 92 1.53 -4.39 15.83
CA ASP A 92 1.38 -5.42 14.80
C ASP A 92 2.75 -5.84 14.23
N LEU A 93 3.61 -4.88 13.88
CA LEU A 93 4.93 -5.10 13.30
C LEU A 93 5.92 -5.81 14.23
N GLU A 94 5.72 -5.74 15.54
CA GLU A 94 6.48 -6.48 16.55
C GLU A 94 6.05 -7.95 16.70
N LEU A 95 4.93 -8.35 16.10
CA LEU A 95 4.44 -9.73 16.22
C LEU A 95 5.47 -10.73 15.63
N PRO A 96 5.71 -11.88 16.30
CA PRO A 96 6.64 -12.90 15.81
C PRO A 96 6.35 -13.38 14.39
N VAL A 97 5.06 -13.46 14.01
CA VAL A 97 4.61 -13.88 12.68
C VAL A 97 5.01 -12.92 11.56
N LEU A 98 5.34 -11.66 11.89
CA LEU A 98 5.76 -10.63 10.94
C LEU A 98 7.28 -10.51 10.80
N GLN A 99 8.05 -11.04 11.75
CA GLN A 99 9.51 -10.94 11.70
C GLN A 99 10.06 -11.67 10.47
N GLY A 100 10.86 -10.97 9.67
CA GLY A 100 11.41 -11.46 8.41
C GLY A 100 10.42 -11.55 7.24
N LYS A 101 9.16 -11.10 7.44
CA LYS A 101 8.11 -11.09 6.41
C LYS A 101 8.03 -9.77 5.66
N TRP A 102 7.19 -9.76 4.63
CA TRP A 102 6.90 -8.60 3.81
C TRP A 102 5.54 -7.99 4.17
N VAL A 103 5.48 -6.67 4.17
CA VAL A 103 4.26 -5.88 4.28
C VAL A 103 4.09 -5.06 3.01
N ARG A 104 3.00 -5.31 2.28
CA ARG A 104 2.49 -4.42 1.25
C ARG A 104 1.76 -3.27 1.90
N ILE A 105 2.33 -2.08 1.79
CA ILE A 105 1.65 -0.85 2.16
C ILE A 105 0.72 -0.50 1.00
N HIS A 106 -0.59 -0.53 1.29
CA HIS A 106 -1.70 -0.29 0.36
C HIS A 106 -1.96 -1.43 -0.64
N ASP A 107 -2.90 -2.29 -0.28
CA ASP A 107 -3.65 -3.14 -1.24
C ASP A 107 -4.77 -2.36 -1.95
N ALA A 108 -5.13 -1.20 -1.42
CA ALA A 108 -5.99 -0.18 -2.01
C ALA A 108 -5.75 1.17 -1.30
N GLY A 109 -6.03 2.27 -1.98
CA GLY A 109 -5.62 3.62 -1.55
C GLY A 109 -4.17 3.91 -1.89
N ASP A 110 -3.66 5.07 -1.47
CA ASP A 110 -2.28 5.51 -1.70
C ASP A 110 -1.80 6.44 -0.54
N PHE A 111 -0.57 6.96 -0.65
CA PHE A 111 0.03 7.91 0.27
C PHE A 111 -0.59 9.32 0.12
N PHE A 112 -1.70 9.56 0.81
CA PHE A 112 -2.55 10.72 0.54
C PHE A 112 -2.14 12.04 1.21
N THR A 113 -1.24 12.03 2.19
CA THR A 113 -0.65 13.24 2.79
C THR A 113 0.84 13.07 3.11
N ASP A 114 1.57 14.19 3.24
CA ASP A 114 2.98 14.19 3.67
C ASP A 114 3.10 13.59 5.08
N ASP A 115 2.22 13.96 6.01
CA ASP A 115 2.23 13.44 7.39
C ASP A 115 2.01 11.93 7.44
N TYR A 116 1.03 11.41 6.68
CA TYR A 116 0.79 9.97 6.61
C TYR A 116 1.98 9.21 6.04
N THR A 117 2.67 9.81 5.06
CA THR A 117 3.89 9.25 4.47
C THR A 117 5.04 9.23 5.48
N ARG A 118 5.23 10.32 6.23
CA ARG A 118 6.26 10.39 7.29
C ARG A 118 6.00 9.39 8.41
N THR A 119 4.75 9.18 8.81
CA THR A 119 4.39 8.15 9.79
C THR A 119 4.80 6.76 9.32
N TRP A 120 4.56 6.43 8.04
CA TRP A 120 5.06 5.17 7.47
C TRP A 120 6.58 5.08 7.46
N LEU A 121 7.28 6.14 7.04
CA LEU A 121 8.74 6.15 7.03
C LEU A 121 9.33 5.94 8.44
N GLN A 122 8.71 6.53 9.47
CA GLN A 122 9.08 6.27 10.86
C GLN A 122 8.88 4.80 11.23
N LEU A 123 7.69 4.25 10.98
CA LEU A 123 7.37 2.84 11.29
C LEU A 123 8.32 1.87 10.57
N ILE A 124 8.61 2.12 9.30
CA ILE A 124 9.54 1.32 8.50
C ILE A 124 10.92 1.32 9.14
N ARG A 125 11.45 2.51 9.48
CA ARG A 125 12.80 2.66 10.04
C ARG A 125 12.95 2.03 11.42
N THR A 126 11.92 2.10 12.25
CA THR A 126 11.96 1.53 13.61
C THR A 126 11.71 0.03 13.65
N HIS A 127 11.31 -0.60 12.54
CA HIS A 127 11.05 -2.04 12.45
C HIS A 127 11.89 -2.71 11.34
N PRO A 128 13.23 -2.70 11.44
CA PRO A 128 14.13 -3.16 10.38
C PRO A 128 14.03 -4.67 10.08
N ALA A 129 13.46 -5.46 11.01
CA ALA A 129 13.24 -6.90 10.82
C ALA A 129 12.07 -7.22 9.87
N VAL A 130 11.21 -6.24 9.58
CA VAL A 130 10.11 -6.36 8.61
C VAL A 130 10.51 -5.65 7.32
N ARG A 131 10.20 -6.24 6.17
CA ARG A 131 10.42 -5.63 4.85
C ARG A 131 9.11 -5.04 4.34
N PHE A 132 9.20 -3.89 3.69
CA PHE A 132 8.04 -3.16 3.21
C PHE A 132 8.14 -2.97 1.71
N TYR A 133 6.98 -2.99 1.05
CA TYR A 133 6.88 -2.49 -0.30
C TYR A 133 5.55 -1.82 -0.60
N ALA A 134 5.53 -0.97 -1.62
CA ALA A 134 4.31 -0.28 -2.06
C ALA A 134 4.29 -0.06 -3.57
N TYR A 135 3.09 -0.02 -4.12
CA TYR A 135 2.82 0.64 -5.39
C TYR A 135 2.30 2.03 -5.08
N THR A 136 2.75 3.05 -5.81
CA THR A 136 2.27 4.42 -5.60
C THR A 136 2.19 5.20 -6.91
N LYS A 137 1.25 6.14 -6.97
CA LYS A 137 1.14 7.18 -7.99
C LYS A 137 1.60 8.55 -7.50
N GLU A 138 2.03 8.64 -6.25
CA GLU A 138 2.42 9.89 -5.58
C GLU A 138 3.89 10.22 -5.84
N VAL A 139 4.25 10.39 -7.12
CA VAL A 139 5.64 10.53 -7.58
C VAL A 139 6.36 11.70 -6.91
N ASP A 140 5.80 12.92 -6.98
CA ASP A 140 6.35 14.11 -6.33
C ASP A 140 6.55 13.90 -4.82
N ARG A 141 5.57 13.28 -4.15
CA ARG A 141 5.65 13.03 -2.71
C ARG A 141 6.81 12.11 -2.37
N PHE A 142 7.00 11.03 -3.13
CA PHE A 142 8.11 10.11 -2.91
C PHE A 142 9.46 10.75 -3.24
N ARG A 143 9.56 11.53 -4.32
CA ARG A 143 10.77 12.32 -4.64
C ARG A 143 11.15 13.30 -3.54
N ARG A 144 10.17 13.94 -2.90
CA ARG A 144 10.42 14.89 -1.81
C ARG A 144 10.71 14.22 -0.46
N LEU A 145 10.05 13.10 -0.16
CA LEU A 145 10.02 12.55 1.20
C LEU A 145 10.72 11.20 1.39
N VAL A 146 10.83 10.40 0.34
CA VAL A 146 11.31 9.00 0.40
C VAL A 146 12.69 8.88 -0.25
N GLU A 147 12.82 9.34 -1.50
CA GLU A 147 14.05 9.20 -2.29
C GLU A 147 15.29 9.87 -1.68
N PRO A 148 15.22 11.03 -1.01
CA PRO A 148 16.43 11.68 -0.47
C PRO A 148 17.13 10.90 0.64
N ASP A 149 16.37 10.08 1.37
CA ASP A 149 16.87 9.17 2.41
C ASP A 149 15.94 7.96 2.45
N PRO A 150 16.17 6.94 1.61
CA PRO A 150 15.29 5.78 1.51
C PRO A 150 15.60 4.77 2.62
N PRO A 151 14.60 4.29 3.38
CA PRO A 151 14.82 3.22 4.36
C PRO A 151 15.30 1.92 3.68
N THR A 152 16.31 1.27 4.25
CA THR A 152 16.93 0.06 3.66
C THR A 152 16.00 -1.15 3.57
N ASN A 153 14.95 -1.17 4.39
CA ASN A 153 13.92 -2.21 4.40
C ASN A 153 12.64 -1.80 3.65
N PHE A 154 12.67 -0.75 2.82
CA PHE A 154 11.55 -0.30 2.00
C PHE A 154 11.89 -0.30 0.52
N ARG A 155 10.97 -0.82 -0.30
CA ARG A 155 11.03 -0.77 -1.76
C ARG A 155 9.73 -0.23 -2.31
N TRP A 156 9.75 0.48 -3.43
CA TRP A 156 8.53 0.93 -4.06
C TRP A 156 8.61 0.78 -5.57
N VAL A 157 7.45 0.85 -6.19
CA VAL A 157 7.26 0.87 -7.63
C VAL A 157 6.26 1.97 -7.98
N TYR A 158 6.62 2.81 -8.94
CA TYR A 158 5.72 3.82 -9.46
C TYR A 158 4.74 3.19 -10.44
N SER A 159 3.44 3.29 -10.17
CA SER A 159 2.43 2.69 -11.01
C SER A 159 1.85 3.72 -11.97
N TYR A 160 1.89 3.45 -13.27
CA TYR A 160 1.25 4.26 -14.30
C TYR A 160 -0.27 4.37 -14.12
N GLY A 161 -0.85 5.37 -14.76
CA GLY A 161 -2.25 5.75 -14.69
C GLY A 161 -2.54 6.88 -13.71
N GLY A 162 -1.50 7.53 -13.19
CA GLY A 162 -1.58 8.70 -12.31
C GLY A 162 -1.60 10.03 -13.09
N THR A 163 -1.69 11.15 -12.37
CA THR A 163 -1.58 12.50 -12.98
C THR A 163 -0.13 12.92 -13.23
N GLN A 164 0.83 12.17 -12.68
CA GLN A 164 2.25 12.52 -12.64
C GLN A 164 3.11 11.63 -13.55
N ASP A 165 2.49 10.79 -14.37
CA ASP A 165 3.17 9.79 -15.22
C ASP A 165 4.23 10.40 -16.14
N HIS A 166 4.00 11.63 -16.62
CA HIS A 166 4.95 12.38 -17.46
C HIS A 166 6.29 12.69 -16.77
N THR A 167 6.35 12.55 -15.45
CA THR A 167 7.57 12.79 -14.66
C THR A 167 8.39 11.52 -14.46
N LEU A 168 7.84 10.34 -14.77
CA LEU A 168 8.52 9.05 -14.61
C LEU A 168 9.54 8.81 -15.72
N ASN A 169 10.70 8.27 -15.34
CA ASN A 169 11.73 7.82 -16.25
C ASN A 169 11.90 6.29 -16.09
N PRO A 170 11.32 5.46 -16.96
CA PRO A 170 11.38 3.99 -16.81
C PRO A 170 12.76 3.37 -17.04
N GLU A 171 13.80 4.17 -17.32
CA GLU A 171 15.20 3.73 -17.30
C GLU A 171 15.85 3.86 -15.91
N ALA A 172 15.35 4.77 -15.08
CA ALA A 172 15.86 5.02 -13.72
C ALA A 172 14.87 4.57 -12.63
N ASP A 173 13.58 4.73 -12.91
CA ASP A 173 12.47 4.41 -12.02
C ASP A 173 12.04 2.96 -12.20
N ARG A 174 11.76 2.30 -11.08
CA ARG A 174 11.01 1.04 -11.08
C ARG A 174 9.53 1.36 -11.31
N VAL A 175 8.96 0.83 -12.38
CA VAL A 175 7.60 1.15 -12.84
C VAL A 175 6.72 -0.07 -12.97
N ALA A 176 5.41 0.12 -12.80
CA ALA A 176 4.40 -0.88 -13.11
C ALA A 176 3.27 -0.28 -13.95
N ASP A 177 2.74 -1.06 -14.89
CA ASP A 177 1.56 -0.67 -15.70
C ASP A 177 0.56 -1.83 -15.79
N VAL A 178 -0.63 -1.57 -16.31
CA VAL A 178 -1.68 -2.57 -16.50
C VAL A 178 -1.89 -2.82 -17.99
N PHE A 179 -1.63 -4.05 -18.41
CA PHE A 179 -1.78 -4.47 -19.80
C PHE A 179 -3.04 -5.33 -19.99
N PRO A 180 -3.65 -5.34 -21.20
CA PRO A 180 -4.77 -6.24 -21.50
C PRO A 180 -4.37 -7.71 -21.43
N THR A 181 -3.15 -8.04 -21.88
CA THR A 181 -2.61 -9.40 -21.83
C THR A 181 -1.13 -9.38 -21.42
N THR A 182 -0.68 -10.50 -20.85
CA THR A 182 0.74 -10.72 -20.53
C THR A 182 1.65 -10.70 -21.76
N GLU A 183 1.11 -10.99 -22.96
CA GLU A 183 1.89 -10.87 -24.19
C GLU A 183 2.12 -9.40 -24.56
N ASP A 184 1.09 -8.55 -24.45
CA ASP A 184 1.24 -7.11 -24.65
C ASP A 184 2.28 -6.49 -23.69
N ALA A 185 2.30 -6.95 -22.44
CA ALA A 185 3.29 -6.52 -21.45
C ALA A 185 4.71 -6.92 -21.86
N LYS A 186 4.92 -8.18 -22.27
CA LYS A 186 6.23 -8.65 -22.73
C LYS A 186 6.72 -7.87 -23.95
N ASP A 187 5.84 -7.64 -24.93
CA ASP A 187 6.15 -6.87 -26.14
C ASP A 187 6.52 -5.42 -25.78
N ALA A 188 5.94 -4.86 -24.72
CA ALA A 188 6.31 -3.56 -24.16
C ALA A 188 7.55 -3.59 -23.25
N GLY A 189 8.17 -4.75 -23.03
CA GLY A 189 9.36 -4.93 -22.18
C GLY A 189 9.07 -5.01 -20.68
N TYR A 190 7.85 -5.38 -20.28
CA TYR A 190 7.42 -5.59 -18.90
C TYR A 190 7.41 -7.09 -18.56
N HIS A 191 7.74 -7.43 -17.31
CA HIS A 191 7.61 -8.80 -16.80
C HIS A 191 6.36 -8.97 -15.94
N SER A 192 5.79 -10.17 -15.94
CA SER A 192 4.61 -10.45 -15.12
C SER A 192 4.95 -10.67 -13.65
N GLN A 193 4.16 -10.07 -12.76
CA GLN A 193 4.19 -10.36 -11.31
C GLN A 193 2.99 -11.21 -10.86
N ALA A 194 2.27 -11.83 -11.80
CA ALA A 194 1.06 -12.61 -11.51
C ALA A 194 1.30 -13.72 -10.47
N ASP A 195 2.43 -14.42 -10.59
CA ASP A 195 2.81 -15.54 -9.72
C ASP A 195 3.20 -15.10 -8.30
N CYS A 196 3.77 -13.91 -8.14
CA CYS A 196 4.17 -13.37 -6.85
C CYS A 196 4.29 -11.84 -6.91
N ASP A 197 3.48 -11.16 -6.10
CA ASP A 197 3.44 -9.68 -6.07
C ASP A 197 4.79 -9.04 -5.66
N LEU A 198 5.71 -9.79 -5.03
CA LEU A 198 7.06 -9.30 -4.72
C LEU A 198 7.93 -9.10 -5.95
N LEU A 199 7.63 -9.75 -7.08
CA LEU A 199 8.37 -9.58 -8.33
C LEU A 199 8.32 -8.13 -8.83
N ALA A 200 7.33 -7.34 -8.40
CA ALA A 200 7.27 -5.90 -8.61
C ALA A 200 8.49 -5.16 -8.09
N VAL A 201 9.11 -5.64 -7.00
CA VAL A 201 10.23 -4.98 -6.30
C VAL A 201 11.48 -5.86 -6.15
N THR A 202 11.42 -7.12 -6.56
CA THR A 202 12.56 -8.05 -6.59
C THR A 202 12.93 -8.50 -8.00
N GLY A 203 12.02 -8.40 -8.96
CA GLY A 203 12.24 -8.75 -10.36
C GLY A 203 12.83 -7.62 -11.19
N LEU A 204 12.62 -7.67 -12.51
CA LEU A 204 13.08 -6.62 -13.43
C LEU A 204 12.44 -5.26 -13.09
N PRO A 205 13.00 -4.13 -13.52
CA PRO A 205 12.49 -2.81 -13.11
C PRO A 205 11.10 -2.45 -13.64
N ARG A 206 10.55 -3.17 -14.62
CA ARG A 206 9.28 -2.86 -15.28
C ARG A 206 8.33 -4.06 -15.16
N SER A 207 7.27 -3.95 -14.37
CA SER A 207 6.33 -5.06 -14.11
C SER A 207 4.89 -4.79 -14.54
N GLU A 208 4.15 -5.84 -14.94
CA GLU A 208 2.68 -5.83 -15.03
C GLU A 208 2.03 -6.47 -13.80
#